data_AF-A0A9W8GT98-F1
#
_entry.id   AF-A0A9W8GT98-F1
#
_cell.length_a   1.000
_cell.length_b   1.000
_cell.length_c   1.000
_cell.angle_alpha   90.00
_cell.angle_beta   90.00
_cell.angle_gamma   90.00
#
_symmetry.space_group_name_H-M   'P 1'
#
loop_
_entity.id
_entity.type
_entity.pdbx_description
1 polymer ?
#
loop_
_entity_poly.entity_id
_entity_poly.type
_entity_poly.pdbx_seq_one_letter_code
_entity_poly.pdbx_strand_id
1 'polypeptide(L)'
;MRIEEAELEMHRHTKCVQLDLPRLNAIPTSTLAIAANPSISEAVLGLISNEMRALMLCDARKYPVPDIPLLRPAHPSDAQLDDIADSFLEGAKSLVDEEMSNMPEVIRGLYQQLVEPTETDKVSNAEWIEKHQLDLVSRRELMAEEATRATKIEKKLGVTLGGYQARSKTLDSKIAEAYKAFEQAKLNSEAFGTLYTAEQVIIPARIEKAQAELRKVETRESQLQAAYQELIERRNALAAAVASSSSPNR
;
A
#
# COMPACT_ATOMS: atom_id res chain seq x y z
N MET A 1 11.64 33.89 -48.94
CA MET A 1 10.20 33.65 -48.73
C MET A 1 9.96 32.58 -47.67
N ARG A 2 9.79 31.27 -47.98
CA ARG A 2 9.41 30.28 -46.94
C ARG A 2 10.40 30.08 -45.78
N ILE A 3 11.71 30.25 -46.02
CA ILE A 3 12.74 30.11 -44.98
C ILE A 3 12.74 31.34 -44.07
N GLU A 4 12.70 32.54 -44.65
CA GLU A 4 12.64 33.81 -43.90
C GLU A 4 11.34 33.92 -43.08
N GLU A 5 10.21 33.49 -43.64
CA GLU A 5 8.94 33.41 -42.90
C GLU A 5 9.04 32.44 -41.72
N ALA A 6 9.71 31.29 -41.89
CA ALA A 6 9.92 30.33 -40.82
C ALA A 6 10.88 30.87 -39.74
N GLU A 7 11.92 31.62 -40.11
CA GLU A 7 12.83 32.26 -39.16
C GLU A 7 12.11 33.35 -38.35
N LEU A 8 11.28 34.17 -39.00
CA LEU A 8 10.44 35.16 -38.31
C LEU A 8 9.43 34.49 -37.36
N GLU A 9 8.84 33.37 -37.76
CA GLU A 9 7.99 32.57 -36.86
C GLU A 9 8.79 31.99 -35.68
N MET A 10 10.00 31.48 -35.92
CA MET A 10 10.90 30.97 -34.87
C MET A 10 11.26 32.05 -33.84
N HIS A 11 11.47 33.29 -34.28
CA HIS A 11 11.72 34.42 -33.40
C HIS A 11 10.54 34.79 -32.49
N ARG A 12 9.30 34.42 -32.87
CA ARG A 12 8.11 34.61 -32.03
C ARG A 12 7.94 33.52 -30.95
N HIS A 13 8.74 32.46 -30.99
CA HIS A 13 8.66 31.37 -30.01
C HIS A 13 9.43 31.66 -28.73
N THR A 14 9.19 30.85 -27.70
CA THR A 14 9.92 30.98 -26.45
C THR A 14 11.39 30.61 -26.61
N LYS A 15 12.24 31.17 -25.75
CA LYS A 15 13.67 30.83 -25.71
C LYS A 15 13.90 29.33 -25.51
N CYS A 16 13.04 28.64 -24.77
CA CYS A 16 13.14 27.20 -24.57
C CYS A 16 12.99 26.43 -25.89
N VAL A 17 12.08 26.86 -26.78
CA VAL A 17 11.90 26.28 -28.11
C VAL A 17 13.01 26.73 -29.07
N GLN A 18 13.42 28.00 -29.04
CA GLN A 18 14.49 28.52 -29.90
C GLN A 18 15.85 27.87 -29.64
N LEU A 19 16.11 27.49 -28.39
CA LEU A 19 17.39 26.92 -27.95
C LEU A 19 17.34 25.39 -27.79
N ASP A 20 16.25 24.74 -28.20
CA ASP A 20 16.02 23.30 -28.03
C ASP A 20 16.31 22.78 -26.60
N LEU A 21 15.96 23.59 -25.60
CA LEU A 21 16.18 23.23 -24.19
C LEU A 21 15.16 22.16 -23.74
N PRO A 22 15.49 21.34 -22.73
CA PRO A 22 14.57 20.36 -22.18
C PRO A 22 13.24 20.99 -21.72
N ARG A 23 12.13 20.52 -22.28
CA ARG A 23 10.78 21.01 -21.98
C ARG A 23 10.14 20.23 -20.84
N LEU A 24 9.29 20.92 -20.06
CA LEU A 24 8.59 20.33 -18.91
C LEU A 24 7.53 19.33 -19.38
N ASN A 25 7.47 18.18 -18.69
CA ASN A 25 6.45 17.15 -18.94
C ASN A 25 5.11 17.46 -18.26
N ALA A 26 5.09 18.37 -17.29
CA ALA A 26 3.89 18.82 -16.60
C ALA A 26 4.04 20.29 -16.20
N ILE A 27 2.99 21.09 -16.39
CA ILE A 27 2.95 22.50 -15.97
C ILE A 27 2.19 22.57 -14.63
N PRO A 28 2.83 23.03 -13.53
CA PRO A 28 2.15 23.20 -12.25
C PRO A 28 1.11 24.34 -12.32
N THR A 29 0.04 24.23 -11.53
CA THR A 29 -1.05 25.24 -11.48
C THR A 29 -0.59 26.59 -10.95
N SER A 30 0.44 26.62 -10.11
CA SER A 30 1.10 27.84 -9.63
C SER A 30 2.58 27.79 -9.97
N THR A 31 2.97 28.38 -11.10
CA THR A 31 4.35 28.34 -11.60
C THR A 31 5.30 29.29 -10.87
N LEU A 32 4.80 30.40 -10.30
CA LEU A 32 5.61 31.45 -9.64
C LEU A 32 5.40 31.59 -8.13
N ALA A 33 4.87 30.58 -7.45
CA ALA A 33 4.59 30.65 -6.00
C ALA A 33 5.84 30.75 -5.09
N ILE A 34 7.06 30.69 -5.66
CA ILE A 34 8.32 30.60 -4.88
C ILE A 34 9.03 31.96 -4.73
N ALA A 35 8.64 33.00 -5.47
CA ALA A 35 9.23 34.33 -5.32
C ALA A 35 8.17 35.33 -4.85
N ALA A 36 7.70 35.17 -3.61
CA ALA A 36 6.87 36.16 -2.94
C ALA A 36 7.71 37.41 -2.63
N ASN A 37 7.95 38.24 -3.64
CA ASN A 37 8.42 39.60 -3.42
C ASN A 37 7.27 40.38 -2.79
N PRO A 38 7.37 40.85 -1.53
CA PRO A 38 6.27 41.53 -0.84
C PRO A 38 5.87 42.86 -1.50
N SER A 39 6.69 43.36 -2.42
CA SER A 39 6.49 44.60 -3.17
C SER A 39 5.51 44.47 -4.33
N ILE A 40 5.29 43.26 -4.85
CA ILE A 40 4.46 43.03 -6.04
C ILE A 40 3.11 42.47 -5.59
N SER A 41 2.03 43.10 -6.03
CA SER A 41 0.68 42.63 -5.73
C SER A 41 0.49 41.19 -6.21
N GLU A 42 -0.09 40.36 -5.34
CA GLU A 42 -0.42 38.96 -5.63
C GLU A 42 -1.28 38.82 -6.89
N ALA A 43 -2.13 39.81 -7.18
CA ALA A 43 -2.93 39.85 -8.40
C ALA A 43 -2.07 39.95 -9.67
N VAL A 44 -1.01 40.76 -9.64
CA VAL A 44 -0.09 40.94 -10.78
C VAL A 44 0.73 39.67 -11.01
N LEU A 45 1.22 39.04 -9.94
CA LEU A 45 1.92 37.75 -10.02
C LEU A 45 1.00 36.64 -10.56
N GLY A 46 -0.28 36.67 -10.16
CA GLY A 46 -1.31 35.81 -10.71
C GLY A 46 -1.45 35.96 -12.23
N LEU A 47 -1.57 37.20 -12.72
CA LEU A 47 -1.65 37.50 -14.16
C LEU A 47 -0.42 37.00 -14.91
N ILE A 48 0.78 37.30 -14.42
CA ILE A 48 2.03 36.85 -15.05
C ILE A 48 2.12 35.32 -15.06
N SER A 49 1.74 34.65 -13.97
CA SER A 49 1.80 33.18 -13.92
C SER A 49 0.81 32.53 -14.89
N ASN A 50 -0.36 33.15 -15.10
CA ASN A 50 -1.36 32.69 -16.04
C ASN A 50 -0.89 32.84 -17.49
N GLU A 51 -0.30 33.98 -17.84
CA GLU A 51 0.29 34.22 -19.16
C GLU A 51 1.43 33.26 -19.45
N MET A 52 2.34 33.07 -18.49
CA MET A 52 3.45 32.13 -18.62
C MET A 52 2.95 30.70 -18.84
N ARG A 53 1.89 30.29 -18.14
CA ARG A 53 1.24 28.99 -18.31
C ARG A 53 0.63 28.86 -19.71
N ALA A 54 -0.08 29.88 -20.19
CA ALA A 54 -0.70 29.87 -21.52
C ALA A 54 0.36 29.74 -22.63
N LEU A 55 1.47 30.47 -22.49
CA LEU A 55 2.60 30.43 -23.41
C LEU A 55 3.29 29.05 -23.41
N MET A 56 3.51 28.42 -22.25
CA MET A 56 4.05 27.05 -22.18
C MET A 56 3.11 26.00 -22.80
N LEU A 57 1.79 26.14 -22.60
CA LEU A 57 0.79 25.24 -23.17
C LEU A 57 0.67 25.40 -24.70
N CYS A 58 0.74 26.63 -25.19
CA CYS A 58 0.77 26.93 -26.63
C CYS A 58 1.96 26.25 -27.30
N ASP A 59 3.16 26.38 -26.71
CA ASP A 59 4.39 25.76 -27.21
C ASP A 59 4.32 24.23 -27.19
N ALA A 60 3.86 23.64 -26.09
CA ALA A 60 3.73 22.18 -25.98
C ALA A 60 2.74 21.59 -27.00
N ARG A 61 1.72 22.37 -27.39
CA ARG A 61 0.74 21.98 -28.42
C ARG A 61 1.30 22.16 -29.84
N LYS A 62 1.99 23.27 -30.12
CA LYS A 62 2.49 23.59 -31.47
C LYS A 62 3.76 22.79 -31.82
N TYR A 63 4.61 22.51 -30.83
CA TYR A 63 5.87 21.79 -30.98
C TYR A 63 5.99 20.66 -29.94
N PRO A 64 5.33 19.52 -30.15
CA PRO A 64 5.43 18.41 -29.23
C PRO A 64 6.83 17.79 -29.22
N VAL A 65 7.28 17.33 -28.05
CA VAL A 65 8.51 16.53 -27.95
C VAL A 65 8.22 15.13 -28.52
N PRO A 66 9.06 14.60 -29.43
CA PRO A 66 8.94 13.23 -29.89
C PRO A 66 8.92 12.26 -28.69
N ASP A 67 8.08 11.23 -28.75
CA ASP A 67 7.96 10.14 -27.75
C ASP A 67 7.39 10.50 -26.35
N ILE A 68 7.11 11.76 -26.05
CA ILE A 68 6.47 12.19 -24.79
C ILE A 68 4.97 12.41 -25.00
N PRO A 69 4.09 12.02 -24.04
CA PRO A 69 2.67 12.32 -24.11
C PRO A 69 2.42 13.83 -24.28
N LEU A 70 1.55 14.18 -25.24
CA LEU A 70 1.18 15.58 -25.48
C LEU A 70 0.58 16.21 -24.23
N LEU A 71 1.15 17.32 -23.80
CA LEU A 71 0.58 18.10 -22.71
C LEU A 71 -0.69 18.78 -23.21
N ARG A 72 -1.85 18.33 -22.71
CA ARG A 72 -3.16 18.84 -23.13
C ARG A 72 -3.66 19.89 -22.14
N PRO A 73 -4.07 21.09 -22.60
CA PRO A 73 -4.75 22.05 -21.73
C PRO A 73 -6.13 21.53 -21.30
N ALA A 74 -6.64 22.01 -20.17
CA ALA A 74 -7.98 21.66 -19.71
C ALA A 74 -9.06 22.21 -20.65
N HIS A 75 -8.92 23.47 -21.06
CA HIS A 75 -9.73 24.10 -22.10
C HIS A 75 -8.87 24.62 -23.25
N PRO A 76 -9.36 24.61 -24.51
CA PRO A 76 -8.62 25.16 -25.65
C PRO A 76 -8.22 26.64 -25.48
N SER A 77 -9.02 27.40 -24.75
CA SER A 77 -8.76 28.81 -24.41
C SER A 77 -7.54 29.00 -23.52
N ASP A 78 -7.17 28.01 -22.70
CA ASP A 78 -6.03 28.11 -21.78
C ASP A 78 -4.67 28.11 -22.50
N ALA A 79 -4.66 27.71 -23.77
CA ALA A 79 -3.47 27.65 -24.62
C ALA A 79 -3.55 28.61 -25.82
N GLN A 80 -4.56 29.49 -25.84
CA GLN A 80 -4.73 30.49 -26.88
C GLN A 80 -3.96 31.75 -26.48
N LEU A 81 -3.03 32.16 -27.32
CA LEU A 81 -2.33 33.43 -27.20
C LEU A 81 -3.00 34.46 -28.11
N ASP A 82 -2.93 35.73 -27.72
CA ASP A 82 -3.38 36.83 -28.56
C ASP A 82 -2.39 37.03 -29.72
N ASP A 83 -2.91 37.12 -30.94
CA ASP A 83 -2.12 37.39 -32.14
C ASP A 83 -1.76 38.89 -32.20
N ILE A 84 -0.64 39.27 -31.58
CA ILE A 84 -0.10 40.63 -31.61
C ILE A 84 0.72 40.80 -32.90
N ALA A 85 0.41 41.82 -33.71
CA ALA A 85 1.19 42.10 -34.91
C ALA A 85 2.58 42.68 -34.56
N ASP A 86 3.61 42.30 -35.33
CA ASP A 86 5.00 42.72 -35.09
C ASP A 86 5.18 44.24 -35.05
N SER A 87 4.37 44.99 -35.81
CA SER A 87 4.38 46.45 -35.78
C SER A 87 4.05 47.03 -34.40
N PHE A 88 3.18 46.37 -33.62
CA PHE A 88 2.88 46.78 -32.26
C PHE A 88 4.01 46.44 -31.29
N LEU A 89 4.70 45.31 -31.50
CA LEU A 89 5.86 44.92 -30.68
C LEU A 89 7.04 45.86 -30.93
N GLU A 90 7.29 46.24 -32.18
CA GLU A 90 8.31 47.22 -32.54
C GLU A 90 7.99 48.60 -31.95
N GLY A 91 6.73 49.04 -32.05
CA GLY A 91 6.28 50.29 -31.42
C GLY A 91 6.39 50.27 -29.89
N ALA A 92 6.08 49.13 -29.25
CA ALA A 92 6.26 48.98 -27.80
C ALA A 92 7.75 49.04 -27.41
N LYS A 93 8.62 48.37 -28.18
CA LYS A 93 10.08 48.43 -27.96
C LYS A 93 10.61 49.84 -28.11
N SER A 94 10.21 50.58 -29.14
CA SER A 94 10.66 51.96 -29.33
C SER A 94 10.20 52.88 -28.20
N LEU A 95 8.96 52.73 -27.72
CA LEU A 95 8.47 53.51 -26.58
C LEU A 95 9.25 53.19 -25.30
N VAL A 96 9.56 51.92 -25.04
CA VAL A 96 10.39 51.53 -23.90
C VAL A 96 11.81 52.10 -24.04
N ASP A 97 12.40 52.04 -25.24
CA ASP A 97 13.74 52.60 -25.48
C ASP A 97 13.77 54.12 -25.31
N GLU A 98 12.70 54.83 -25.71
CA GLU A 98 12.51 56.26 -25.48
C GLU A 98 12.38 56.58 -23.98
N GLU A 99 11.55 55.83 -23.25
CA GLU A 99 11.41 55.97 -21.79
C GLU A 99 12.71 55.67 -21.04
N MET A 100 13.42 54.62 -21.44
CA MET A 100 14.71 54.23 -20.84
C MET A 100 15.83 55.22 -21.17
N SER A 101 15.76 55.92 -22.30
CA SER A 101 16.68 57.01 -22.64
C SER A 101 16.45 58.25 -21.78
N ASN A 102 15.22 58.46 -21.32
CA ASN A 102 14.85 59.56 -20.42
C ASN A 102 15.10 59.22 -18.93
N MET A 103 15.45 57.97 -18.60
CA MET A 103 15.73 57.53 -17.24
C MET A 103 17.18 57.77 -16.81
N PRO A 104 17.46 57.93 -15.50
CA PRO A 104 18.81 58.12 -14.97
C PRO A 104 19.76 56.97 -15.35
N GLU A 105 21.03 57.28 -15.59
CA GLU A 105 22.06 56.30 -15.99
C GLU A 105 22.17 55.10 -15.03
N VAL A 106 21.95 55.31 -13.73
CA VAL A 106 21.94 54.23 -12.72
C VAL A 106 20.84 53.21 -13.01
N ILE A 107 19.65 53.66 -13.35
CA ILE A 107 18.50 52.79 -13.63
C ILE A 107 18.68 52.09 -14.98
N ARG A 108 19.22 52.82 -15.97
CA ARG A 108 19.58 52.26 -17.28
C ARG A 108 20.61 51.13 -17.15
N GLY A 109 21.63 51.32 -16.31
CA GLY A 109 22.65 50.29 -16.04
C GLY A 109 22.08 49.04 -15.38
N LEU A 110 21.19 49.19 -14.41
CA LEU A 110 20.50 48.07 -13.76
C LEU A 110 19.58 47.32 -14.72
N TYR A 111 18.83 48.05 -15.56
CA TYR A 111 17.98 47.45 -16.58
C TYR A 111 18.80 46.64 -17.58
N GLN A 112 19.93 47.18 -18.04
CA GLN A 112 20.82 46.48 -18.97
C GLN A 112 21.43 45.21 -18.36
N GLN A 113 21.81 45.25 -17.08
CA GLN A 113 22.26 44.06 -16.34
C GLN A 113 21.17 42.99 -16.14
N LEU A 114 19.91 43.38 -16.06
CA LEU A 114 18.78 42.45 -15.93
C LEU A 114 18.36 41.83 -17.27
N VAL A 115 18.51 42.58 -18.36
CA VAL A 115 18.12 42.15 -19.72
C VAL A 115 19.18 41.27 -20.36
N GLU A 116 20.47 41.49 -20.05
CA GLU A 116 21.56 40.64 -20.51
C GLU A 116 21.56 39.32 -19.71
N PRO A 117 21.31 38.15 -20.33
CA PRO A 117 21.46 36.88 -19.64
C PRO A 117 22.93 36.73 -19.25
N THR A 118 23.22 36.76 -17.95
CA THR A 118 24.55 36.47 -17.44
C THR A 118 24.98 35.10 -17.96
N GLU A 119 25.98 35.08 -18.83
CA GLU A 119 26.61 33.88 -19.36
C GLU A 119 27.00 32.96 -18.19
N THR A 120 26.34 31.81 -18.10
CA THR A 120 26.56 30.80 -17.05
C THR A 120 27.94 30.12 -17.13
N ASP A 121 28.76 30.49 -18.10
CA ASP A 121 29.95 29.75 -18.50
C ASP A 121 31.24 30.25 -17.82
N LYS A 122 31.14 31.22 -16.90
CA LYS A 122 32.29 31.79 -16.17
C LYS A 122 32.21 31.66 -14.64
N VAL A 123 31.42 30.71 -14.13
CA VAL A 123 31.41 30.41 -12.68
C VAL A 123 32.52 29.40 -12.39
N SER A 124 33.46 29.78 -11.51
CA SER A 124 34.59 28.92 -11.16
C SER A 124 34.11 27.68 -10.39
N ASN A 125 34.77 26.53 -10.57
CA ASN A 125 34.42 25.30 -9.83
C ASN A 125 34.50 25.49 -8.30
N ALA A 126 35.32 26.44 -7.83
CA ALA A 126 35.40 26.82 -6.42
C ALA A 126 34.10 27.47 -5.90
N GLU A 127 33.47 28.34 -6.69
CA GLU A 127 32.21 29.03 -6.35
C GLU A 127 31.03 28.03 -6.32
N TRP A 128 31.07 27.00 -7.18
CA TRP A 128 30.13 25.90 -7.14
C TRP A 128 30.26 25.05 -5.86
N ILE A 129 31.50 24.75 -5.44
CA ILE A 129 31.74 24.00 -4.20
C ILE A 129 31.23 24.80 -3.00
N GLU A 130 31.49 26.10 -2.94
CA GLU A 130 31.01 26.97 -1.86
C GLU A 130 29.48 27.04 -1.81
N LYS A 131 28.83 27.22 -2.97
CA LYS A 131 27.37 27.17 -3.09
C LYS A 131 26.79 25.84 -2.58
N HIS A 132 27.37 24.72 -2.98
CA HIS A 132 26.89 23.41 -2.55
C HIS A 132 27.15 23.14 -1.06
N GLN A 133 28.24 23.67 -0.49
CA GLN A 133 28.47 23.61 0.95
C GLN A 133 27.39 24.39 1.71
N LEU A 134 27.04 25.59 1.23
CA LEU A 134 25.98 26.41 1.82
C LEU A 134 24.59 25.72 1.72
N ASP A 135 24.26 25.17 0.54
CA ASP A 135 23.00 24.41 0.35
C ASP A 135 22.95 23.18 1.28
N LEU A 136 24.07 22.47 1.45
CA LEU A 136 24.14 21.32 2.35
C LEU A 136 23.88 21.72 3.81
N VAL A 137 24.47 22.83 4.27
CA VAL A 137 24.22 23.35 5.62
C VAL A 137 22.74 23.70 5.80
N SER A 138 22.15 24.45 4.87
CA SER A 138 20.73 24.81 4.91
C SER A 138 19.82 23.57 4.94
N ARG A 139 20.11 22.56 4.11
CA ARG A 139 19.35 21.29 4.09
C ARG A 139 19.47 20.50 5.39
N ARG A 140 20.63 20.54 6.06
CA ARG A 140 20.80 19.89 7.37
C ARG A 140 19.95 20.54 8.44
N GLU A 141 19.84 21.87 8.42
CA GLU A 141 18.96 22.61 9.34
C GLU A 141 17.50 22.25 9.11
N LEU A 142 17.05 22.26 7.85
CA LEU A 142 15.69 21.83 7.49
C LEU A 142 15.41 20.39 7.91
N MET A 143 16.34 19.46 7.68
CA MET A 143 16.21 18.06 8.09
C MET A 143 16.06 17.94 9.61
N ALA A 144 16.85 18.70 10.39
CA ALA A 144 16.76 18.69 11.84
C ALA A 144 15.38 19.21 12.30
N GLU A 145 14.91 20.32 11.75
CA GLU A 145 13.59 20.87 12.05
C GLU A 145 12.47 19.89 11.72
N GLU A 146 12.48 19.30 10.53
CA GLU A 146 11.49 18.33 10.09
C GLU A 146 11.51 17.06 10.93
N ALA A 147 12.70 16.55 11.30
CA ALA A 147 12.82 15.41 12.21
C ALA A 147 12.21 15.73 13.59
N THR A 148 12.42 16.93 14.13
CA THR A 148 11.75 17.32 15.39
C THR A 148 10.23 17.45 15.24
N ARG A 149 9.73 17.89 14.08
CA ARG A 149 8.29 17.94 13.78
C ARG A 149 7.69 16.55 13.64
N ALA A 150 8.35 15.66 12.90
CA ALA A 150 7.95 14.27 12.70
C ALA A 150 7.88 13.51 14.02
N THR A 151 8.93 13.57 14.85
CA THR A 151 8.96 12.90 16.16
C THR A 151 7.86 13.40 17.11
N LYS A 152 7.49 14.68 17.07
CA LYS A 152 6.35 15.22 17.84
C LYS A 152 5.03 14.65 17.33
N ILE A 153 4.83 14.57 16.02
CA ILE A 153 3.63 13.99 15.41
C ILE A 153 3.54 12.50 15.71
N GLU A 154 4.64 11.75 15.56
CA GLU A 154 4.72 10.33 15.88
C GLU A 154 4.37 10.04 17.34
N LYS A 155 4.84 10.85 18.29
CA LYS A 155 4.45 10.72 19.70
C LYS A 155 2.95 10.94 19.91
N LYS A 156 2.35 11.93 19.25
CA LYS A 156 0.90 12.18 19.30
C LYS A 156 0.10 11.04 18.67
N LEU A 157 0.57 10.53 17.52
CA LEU A 157 -0.02 9.37 16.85
C LEU A 157 0.13 8.10 17.69
N GLY A 158 1.25 7.90 18.38
CA GLY A 158 1.46 6.78 19.29
C GLY A 158 0.45 6.76 20.44
N VAL A 159 0.16 7.92 21.04
CA VAL A 159 -0.86 8.02 22.11
C VAL A 159 -2.28 7.76 21.57
N THR A 160 -2.62 8.32 20.42
CA THR A 160 -3.98 8.23 19.86
C THR A 160 -4.26 6.87 19.20
N LEU A 161 -3.32 6.35 18.43
CA LEU A 161 -3.47 5.12 17.64
C LEU A 161 -2.93 3.87 18.33
N GLY A 162 -2.03 3.99 19.32
CA GLY A 162 -1.39 2.84 19.96
C GLY A 162 -2.40 1.89 20.62
N GLY A 163 -3.41 2.45 21.30
CA GLY A 163 -4.50 1.67 21.90
C GLY A 163 -5.36 0.95 20.85
N TYR A 164 -5.70 1.64 19.75
CA TYR A 164 -6.44 1.03 18.64
C TYR A 164 -5.65 -0.08 17.95
N GLN A 165 -4.35 0.11 17.72
CA GLN A 165 -3.48 -0.91 17.14
C GLN A 165 -3.37 -2.15 18.03
N ALA A 166 -3.21 -1.98 19.34
CA ALA A 166 -3.21 -3.10 20.29
C ALA A 166 -4.55 -3.82 20.30
N ARG A 167 -5.67 -3.08 20.29
CA ARG A 167 -7.01 -3.67 20.21
C ARG A 167 -7.23 -4.43 18.91
N SER A 168 -6.80 -3.90 17.77
CA SER A 168 -6.86 -4.60 16.48
C SER A 168 -6.13 -5.95 16.56
N LYS A 169 -4.85 -5.93 16.96
CA LYS A 169 -4.04 -7.16 17.08
C LYS A 169 -4.66 -8.21 18.00
N THR A 170 -5.22 -7.78 19.13
CA THR A 170 -5.90 -8.71 20.05
C THR A 170 -7.19 -9.28 19.47
N LEU A 171 -7.96 -8.48 18.74
CA LEU A 171 -9.15 -8.97 18.03
C LEU A 171 -8.77 -9.94 16.92
N ASP A 172 -7.73 -9.65 16.16
CA ASP A 172 -7.22 -10.53 15.10
C ASP A 172 -6.81 -11.90 15.65
N SER A 173 -6.07 -11.92 16.78
CA SER A 173 -5.72 -13.17 17.48
C SER A 173 -6.95 -13.94 17.93
N LYS A 174 -7.93 -13.25 18.54
CA LYS A 174 -9.17 -13.88 19.02
C LYS A 174 -10.00 -14.46 17.88
N ILE A 175 -10.08 -13.77 16.75
CA ILE A 175 -10.78 -14.25 15.55
C ILE A 175 -10.09 -15.51 15.03
N ALA A 176 -8.75 -15.50 14.94
CA ALA A 176 -7.99 -16.66 14.47
C ALA A 176 -8.14 -17.88 15.40
N GLU A 177 -8.09 -17.68 16.72
CA GLU A 177 -8.31 -18.74 17.71
C GLU A 177 -9.74 -19.28 17.67
N ALA A 178 -10.75 -18.41 17.61
CA ALA A 178 -12.15 -18.80 17.51
C ALA A 178 -12.42 -19.59 16.22
N TYR A 179 -11.81 -19.19 15.11
CA TYR A 179 -11.94 -19.89 13.84
C TYR A 179 -11.32 -21.28 13.88
N LYS A 180 -10.12 -21.43 14.46
CA LYS A 180 -9.51 -22.75 14.70
C LYS A 180 -10.38 -23.65 15.58
N ALA A 181 -10.93 -23.10 16.66
CA ALA A 181 -11.83 -23.84 17.54
C ALA A 181 -13.11 -24.27 16.82
N PHE A 182 -13.65 -23.40 15.97
CA PHE A 182 -14.82 -23.71 15.13
C PHE A 182 -14.52 -24.84 14.14
N GLU A 183 -13.39 -24.79 13.42
CA GLU A 183 -12.99 -25.86 12.49
C GLU A 183 -12.82 -27.19 13.22
N GLN A 184 -12.17 -27.20 14.38
CA GLN A 184 -12.02 -28.41 15.18
C GLN A 184 -13.37 -28.94 15.66
N ALA A 185 -14.28 -28.08 16.12
CA ALA A 185 -15.62 -28.47 16.55
C ALA A 185 -16.44 -29.06 15.38
N LYS A 186 -16.31 -28.49 14.19
CA LYS A 186 -16.94 -29.00 12.97
C LYS A 186 -16.42 -30.40 12.61
N LEU A 187 -15.10 -30.57 12.57
CA LEU A 187 -14.46 -31.87 12.32
C LEU A 187 -14.88 -32.91 13.36
N ASN A 188 -14.89 -32.54 14.64
CA ASN A 188 -15.34 -33.41 15.72
C ASN A 188 -16.80 -33.81 15.55
N SER A 189 -17.68 -32.88 15.18
CA SER A 189 -19.09 -33.17 14.94
C SER A 189 -19.29 -34.17 13.80
N GLU A 190 -18.56 -34.02 12.70
CA GLU A 190 -18.59 -34.95 11.57
C GLU A 190 -18.05 -36.32 11.98
N ALA A 191 -16.93 -36.36 12.72
CA ALA A 191 -16.34 -37.58 13.25
C ALA A 191 -17.28 -38.30 14.23
N PHE A 192 -17.96 -37.58 15.13
CA PHE A 192 -18.93 -38.17 16.04
C PHE A 192 -20.20 -38.63 15.31
N GLY A 193 -20.62 -37.94 14.25
CA GLY A 193 -21.71 -38.40 13.39
C GLY A 193 -21.41 -39.75 12.75
N THR A 194 -20.22 -39.89 12.16
CA THR A 194 -19.80 -41.17 11.57
C THR A 194 -19.64 -42.26 12.64
N LEU A 195 -18.98 -41.96 13.77
CA LEU A 195 -18.83 -42.91 14.88
C LEU A 195 -20.17 -43.37 15.45
N TYR A 196 -21.13 -42.46 15.59
CA TYR A 196 -22.49 -42.77 16.07
C TYR A 196 -23.18 -43.80 15.17
N THR A 197 -23.15 -43.59 13.85
CA THR A 197 -23.74 -44.54 12.89
C THR A 197 -23.03 -45.90 12.92
N ALA A 198 -21.71 -45.92 13.08
CA ALA A 198 -20.95 -47.15 13.19
C ALA A 198 -21.28 -47.91 14.49
N GLU A 199 -21.32 -47.23 15.63
CA GLU A 199 -21.63 -47.85 16.93
C GLU A 199 -23.08 -48.37 17.00
N GLN A 200 -24.04 -47.72 16.33
CA GLN A 200 -25.40 -48.25 16.21
C GLN A 200 -25.45 -49.67 15.60
N VAL A 201 -24.52 -49.99 14.69
CA VAL A 201 -24.41 -51.32 14.07
C VAL A 201 -23.52 -52.26 14.90
N ILE A 202 -22.43 -51.73 15.47
CA ILE A 202 -21.43 -52.55 16.16
C ILE A 202 -21.89 -52.99 17.55
N ILE A 203 -22.58 -52.13 18.32
CA ILE A 203 -23.08 -52.45 19.67
C ILE A 203 -23.96 -53.72 19.69
N PRO A 204 -25.02 -53.85 18.86
CA PRO A 204 -25.84 -55.06 18.88
C PRO A 204 -25.02 -56.30 18.50
N ALA A 205 -24.15 -56.22 17.50
CA ALA A 205 -23.26 -57.33 17.13
C ALA A 205 -22.31 -57.74 18.28
N ARG A 206 -21.78 -56.77 19.04
CA ARG A 206 -20.98 -57.04 20.25
C ARG A 206 -21.81 -57.73 21.34
N ILE A 207 -23.05 -57.29 21.55
CA ILE A 207 -23.98 -57.90 22.53
C ILE A 207 -24.33 -59.34 22.11
N GLU A 208 -24.67 -59.57 20.84
CA GLU A 208 -24.97 -60.91 20.32
C GLU A 208 -23.79 -61.86 20.48
N LYS A 209 -22.58 -61.39 20.17
CA LYS A 209 -21.35 -62.17 20.40
C LYS A 209 -21.17 -62.53 21.87
N ALA A 210 -21.36 -61.57 22.78
CA ALA A 210 -21.24 -61.82 24.21
C ALA A 210 -22.29 -62.80 24.73
N GLN A 211 -23.54 -62.67 24.27
CA GLN A 211 -24.62 -63.61 24.60
C GLN A 211 -24.36 -65.02 24.06
N ALA A 212 -23.80 -65.13 22.85
CA ALA A 212 -23.43 -66.42 22.27
C ALA A 212 -22.34 -67.13 23.09
N GLU A 213 -21.31 -66.39 23.54
CA GLU A 213 -20.29 -66.95 24.44
C GLU A 213 -20.87 -67.32 25.81
N LEU A 214 -21.76 -66.51 26.38
CA LEU A 214 -22.44 -66.83 27.62
C LEU A 214 -23.23 -68.14 27.53
N ARG A 215 -24.02 -68.33 26.46
CA ARG A 215 -24.77 -69.58 26.23
C ARG A 215 -23.86 -70.81 26.13
N LYS A 216 -22.68 -70.68 25.50
CA LYS A 216 -21.68 -71.78 25.45
C LYS A 216 -21.18 -72.13 26.85
N VAL A 217 -20.94 -71.13 27.69
CA VAL A 217 -20.50 -71.34 29.07
C VAL A 217 -21.62 -71.95 29.90
N GLU A 218 -22.84 -71.46 29.80
CA GLU A 218 -24.01 -71.99 30.52
C GLU A 218 -24.29 -73.47 30.17
N THR A 219 -24.24 -73.82 28.88
CA THR A 219 -24.41 -75.21 28.45
C THR A 219 -23.29 -76.11 29.00
N ARG A 220 -22.04 -75.63 28.98
CA ARG A 220 -20.90 -76.35 29.56
C ARG A 220 -21.03 -76.51 31.07
N GLU A 221 -21.46 -75.46 31.77
CA GLU A 221 -21.68 -75.48 33.21
C GLU A 221 -22.78 -76.48 33.57
N SER A 222 -23.92 -76.44 32.87
CA SER A 222 -25.03 -77.37 33.09
C SER A 222 -24.60 -78.83 32.88
N GLN A 223 -23.82 -79.12 31.83
CA GLN A 223 -23.26 -80.46 31.60
C GLN A 223 -22.32 -80.91 32.72
N LEU A 224 -21.45 -80.02 33.20
CA LEU A 224 -20.53 -80.31 34.30
C LEU A 224 -21.26 -80.53 35.63
N GLN A 225 -22.32 -79.75 35.90
CA GLN A 225 -23.16 -79.92 37.08
C GLN A 225 -23.91 -81.26 37.04
N ALA A 226 -24.48 -81.65 35.90
CA ALA A 226 -25.13 -82.95 35.73
C ALA A 226 -24.16 -84.12 35.95
N ALA A 227 -22.97 -84.06 35.34
CA ALA A 227 -21.93 -85.08 35.54
C ALA A 227 -21.47 -85.15 37.01
N TYR A 228 -21.38 -84.01 37.69
CA TYR A 228 -21.05 -83.97 39.12
C TYR A 228 -22.15 -84.60 39.99
N GLN A 229 -23.42 -84.35 39.68
CA GLN A 229 -24.56 -85.00 40.35
C GLN A 229 -24.50 -86.52 40.20
N GLU A 230 -24.30 -87.04 38.98
CA GLU A 230 -24.15 -88.48 38.73
C GLU A 230 -22.99 -89.10 39.51
N LEU A 231 -21.84 -88.42 39.58
CA LEU A 231 -20.68 -88.88 40.35
C LEU A 231 -20.95 -88.91 41.86
N ILE A 232 -21.69 -87.94 42.40
CA ILE A 232 -22.11 -87.95 43.81
C ILE A 232 -23.06 -89.12 44.07
N GLU A 233 -24.05 -89.33 43.22
CA GLU A 233 -25.01 -90.43 43.35
C GLU A 233 -24.27 -91.77 43.34
N ARG A 234 -23.34 -91.96 42.40
CA ARG A 234 -22.51 -93.17 42.31
C ARG A 234 -21.63 -93.35 43.53
N ARG A 235 -20.98 -92.29 44.02
CA ARG A 235 -20.20 -92.31 45.27
C ARG A 235 -21.07 -92.73 46.46
N ASN A 236 -22.26 -92.16 46.59
CA ASN A 236 -23.20 -92.46 47.67
C ASN A 236 -23.68 -93.91 47.61
N ALA A 237 -24.03 -94.41 46.43
CA ALA A 237 -24.42 -95.80 46.22
C ALA A 237 -23.29 -96.77 46.60
N LEU A 238 -22.06 -96.50 46.19
CA LEU A 238 -20.89 -97.29 46.56
C LEU A 238 -20.62 -97.24 48.08
N ALA A 239 -20.72 -96.06 48.70
CA ALA A 239 -20.57 -95.92 50.15
C ALA A 239 -21.65 -96.70 50.93
N ALA A 240 -22.90 -96.68 50.46
CA ALA A 240 -23.99 -97.47 51.04
C ALA A 240 -23.75 -98.98 50.87
N ALA A 241 -23.27 -99.42 49.71
CA ALA A 241 -22.90 -100.82 49.48
C ALA A 241 -21.77 -101.27 50.42
N VAL A 242 -20.72 -100.47 50.57
CA VAL A 242 -19.62 -100.74 51.52
C VAL A 242 -20.15 -100.81 52.96
N ALA A 243 -20.99 -99.86 53.39
CA ALA A 243 -21.58 -99.87 54.74
C ALA A 243 -22.47 -101.10 54.99
N SER A 244 -23.22 -101.55 53.97
CA SER A 244 -24.03 -102.78 54.07
C SER A 244 -23.17 -104.05 54.14
N SER A 245 -22.02 -104.07 53.44
CA SER A 245 -21.07 -105.18 53.47
C SER A 245 -20.21 -105.23 54.74
N SER A 246 -20.02 -104.08 55.41
CA SER A 246 -19.23 -103.98 56.64
C SER A 246 -20.06 -104.16 57.92
N SER A 247 -21.37 -104.40 57.83
CA SER A 247 -22.21 -104.76 58.98
C SER A 247 -22.08 -106.27 59.22
N PRO A 248 -21.33 -106.73 60.25
CA PRO A 248 -21.15 -108.15 60.48
C PRO A 248 -22.49 -108.76 60.93
N ASN A 249 -22.89 -109.86 60.28
CA ASN A 249 -23.92 -110.77 60.81
C ASN A 249 -23.57 -111.06 62.27
N ARG A 250 -24.45 -110.62 63.16
CA ARG A 250 -24.40 -110.88 64.60
C ARG A 250 -24.92 -112.28 64.90
#